data_AF-A0A285IFA3-F1
#
_entry.id   AF-A0A285IFA3-F1
#
_cell.length_a   1.000
_cell.length_b   1.000
_cell.length_c   1.000
_cell.angle_alpha   90.00
_cell.angle_beta   90.00
_cell.angle_gamma   90.00
#
_symmetry.space_group_name_H-M   'P 1'
#
loop_
_entity.id
_entity.type
_entity.pdbx_description
1 polymer ?
#
loop_
_entity_poly.entity_id
_entity_poly.type
_entity_poly.pdbx_seq_one_letter_code
_entity_poly.pdbx_strand_id
1 'polypeptide(L)'
;MSNGMAFNDFAKVLSGWTRNVIDTATTGSGSTTTRFRLKDRYFQPDQFNGYLLQFITGERAGAVYEIAGNGNTYIDVTAPIAAYTPPEDVKLAILNANAGASFVDIVKWGNQYLTGADITQNILNLDVALTEILGASPNYTLADNEDISAGKAFTASEEYQWRNTSLYLRTTGAIDISLEFAPEGSDFYEPEESPLVFSTAGTNIYEINFAWKAIRITGSNSSNVTAKLKGLT
;
A
#
# COMPACT_ATOMS: atom_id res chain seq x y z
N MET A 1 7.87 1.23 -25.53
CA MET A 1 8.08 2.08 -24.34
C MET A 1 6.71 2.37 -23.75
N SER A 2 6.31 1.69 -22.69
CA SER A 2 5.04 2.01 -22.00
C SER A 2 5.29 3.20 -21.09
N ASN A 3 4.58 4.30 -21.34
CA ASN A 3 4.55 5.43 -20.42
C ASN A 3 3.69 5.05 -19.22
N GLY A 4 4.30 4.39 -18.24
CA GLY A 4 3.66 4.12 -16.95
C GLY A 4 3.39 5.43 -16.23
N MET A 5 2.13 5.70 -15.88
CA MET A 5 1.76 6.83 -15.05
C MET A 5 2.27 6.58 -13.63
N ALA A 6 3.01 7.54 -13.06
CA ALA A 6 3.47 7.43 -11.68
C ALA A 6 2.28 7.35 -10.72
N PHE A 7 2.39 6.57 -9.64
CA PHE A 7 1.31 6.37 -8.68
C PHE A 7 0.73 7.68 -8.13
N ASN A 8 1.58 8.69 -7.91
CA ASN A 8 1.14 10.01 -7.45
C ASN A 8 0.34 10.77 -8.50
N ASP A 9 0.61 10.56 -9.79
CA ASP A 9 -0.15 11.17 -10.88
C ASP A 9 -1.48 10.43 -11.09
N PHE A 10 -1.48 9.10 -10.93
CA PHE A 10 -2.71 8.30 -10.90
C PHE A 10 -3.61 8.67 -9.72
N ALA A 11 -3.04 8.81 -8.51
CA ALA A 11 -3.76 9.26 -7.31
C ALA A 11 -4.28 10.70 -7.47
N LYS A 12 -3.53 11.59 -8.11
CA LYS A 12 -4.00 12.95 -8.47
C LYS A 12 -5.14 12.92 -9.47
N VAL A 13 -5.06 12.10 -10.52
CA VAL A 13 -6.14 11.92 -11.50
C VAL A 13 -7.40 11.37 -10.82
N LEU A 14 -7.28 10.31 -10.01
CA LEU A 14 -8.38 9.77 -9.20
C LEU A 14 -8.98 10.81 -8.25
N SER A 15 -8.14 11.60 -7.57
CA SER A 15 -8.61 12.67 -6.67
C SER A 15 -9.29 13.81 -7.42
N GLY A 16 -8.83 14.14 -8.63
CA GLY A 16 -9.40 15.18 -9.49
C GLY A 16 -10.71 14.76 -10.17
N TRP A 17 -10.96 13.45 -10.28
CA TRP A 17 -12.22 12.90 -10.81
C TRP A 17 -13.29 12.73 -9.73
N THR A 18 -12.91 12.72 -8.44
CA THR A 18 -13.84 12.42 -7.33
C THR A 18 -14.04 13.58 -6.34
N ARG A 19 -13.11 14.53 -6.20
CA ARG A 19 -13.22 15.69 -5.29
C ARG A 19 -13.34 16.98 -6.08
N ASN A 20 -14.57 17.47 -6.24
CA ASN A 20 -14.81 18.66 -7.06
C ASN A 20 -14.67 19.98 -6.29
N VAL A 21 -14.72 19.98 -4.96
CA VAL A 21 -14.63 21.21 -4.16
C VAL A 21 -14.02 20.89 -2.81
N ILE A 22 -13.00 21.65 -2.37
CA ILE A 22 -12.57 21.76 -0.97
C ILE A 22 -12.97 23.15 -0.48
N ASP A 23 -13.80 23.25 0.55
CA ASP A 23 -14.24 24.53 1.12
C ASP A 23 -14.28 24.48 2.64
N THR A 24 -14.30 25.65 3.28
CA THR A 24 -14.30 25.79 4.73
C THR A 24 -15.71 26.14 5.20
N ALA A 25 -16.26 25.32 6.09
CA ALA A 25 -17.60 25.53 6.60
C ALA A 25 -17.63 26.21 7.97
N THR A 26 -18.64 27.05 8.17
CA THR A 26 -19.01 27.65 9.45
C THR A 26 -20.46 27.30 9.78
N THR A 27 -20.83 27.22 11.06
CA THR A 27 -22.22 27.04 11.48
C THR A 27 -22.72 28.20 12.31
N GLY A 28 -24.00 28.52 12.13
CA GLY A 28 -24.76 29.25 13.15
C GLY A 28 -25.10 28.29 14.29
N SER A 29 -25.00 28.75 15.53
CA SER A 29 -25.21 27.95 16.75
C SER A 29 -26.58 27.23 16.79
N GLY A 30 -26.59 25.90 16.98
CA GLY A 30 -27.80 25.09 17.21
C GLY A 30 -27.52 23.57 17.14
N SER A 31 -28.16 22.77 18.00
CA SER A 31 -27.66 21.43 18.42
C SER A 31 -27.84 20.25 17.45
N THR A 32 -28.27 20.50 16.21
CA THR A 32 -28.31 19.51 15.13
C THR A 32 -28.08 20.24 13.81
N THR A 33 -26.86 20.15 13.28
CA THR A 33 -26.54 20.82 12.03
C THR A 33 -26.89 19.89 10.87
N THR A 34 -27.98 20.20 10.14
CA THR A 34 -28.20 19.67 8.79
C THR A 34 -27.65 20.61 7.72
N ARG A 35 -27.26 21.83 8.08
CA ARG A 35 -26.82 22.88 7.15
C ARG A 35 -25.44 23.43 7.47
N PHE A 36 -24.51 23.33 6.52
CA PHE A 36 -23.18 23.92 6.58
C PHE A 36 -23.13 25.20 5.78
N ARG A 37 -22.71 26.33 6.37
CA ARG A 37 -22.48 27.56 5.60
C ARG A 37 -21.06 27.57 5.07
N LEU A 38 -20.90 27.98 3.83
CA LEU A 38 -19.61 28.05 3.15
C LEU A 38 -19.10 29.48 3.13
N LYS A 39 -17.80 29.66 3.37
CA LYS A 39 -17.21 30.99 3.60
C LYS A 39 -16.97 31.75 2.29
N ASP A 40 -16.55 31.07 1.23
CA ASP A 40 -15.94 31.73 0.05
C ASP A 40 -16.43 31.22 -1.31
N ARG A 41 -17.62 30.62 -1.39
CA ARG A 41 -18.15 30.06 -2.65
C ARG A 41 -19.60 30.46 -2.90
N TYR A 42 -19.89 30.70 -4.18
CA TYR A 42 -21.23 30.84 -4.74
C TYR A 42 -21.50 29.66 -5.68
N PHE A 43 -22.35 28.74 -5.24
CA PHE A 43 -22.82 27.63 -6.07
C PHE A 43 -24.18 27.93 -6.69
N GLN A 44 -24.51 27.23 -7.77
CA GLN A 44 -25.90 27.24 -8.24
C GLN A 44 -26.75 26.46 -7.23
N PRO A 45 -27.99 26.91 -6.92
CA PRO A 45 -28.91 26.13 -6.11
C PRO A 45 -29.05 24.70 -6.65
N ASP A 46 -29.01 23.73 -5.74
CA ASP A 46 -29.15 22.28 -5.98
C ASP A 46 -28.15 21.64 -6.96
N GLN A 47 -27.06 22.34 -7.29
CA GLN A 47 -25.96 21.82 -8.11
C GLN A 47 -25.38 20.49 -7.59
N PHE A 48 -25.43 20.26 -6.28
CA PHE A 48 -24.84 19.11 -5.59
C PHE A 48 -25.87 18.20 -4.94
N ASN A 49 -27.16 18.31 -5.31
CA ASN A 49 -28.16 17.37 -4.83
C ASN A 49 -27.78 15.93 -5.23
N GLY A 50 -27.74 15.01 -4.24
CA GLY A 50 -27.32 13.63 -4.41
C GLY A 50 -25.81 13.40 -4.47
N TYR A 51 -25.00 14.44 -4.22
CA TYR A 51 -23.55 14.31 -4.05
C TYR A 51 -23.23 13.91 -2.60
N LEU A 52 -21.97 13.57 -2.31
CA LEU A 52 -21.52 13.31 -0.95
C LEU A 52 -20.70 14.48 -0.40
N LEU A 53 -20.83 14.73 0.88
CA LEU A 53 -20.03 15.67 1.66
C LEU A 53 -19.10 14.87 2.57
N GLN A 54 -17.80 15.08 2.46
CA GLN A 54 -16.79 14.47 3.32
C GLN A 54 -16.11 15.52 4.20
N PHE A 55 -15.95 15.21 5.48
CA PHE A 55 -15.10 15.97 6.39
C PHE A 55 -13.63 15.65 6.13
N ILE A 56 -12.83 16.67 5.81
CA ILE A 56 -11.39 16.51 5.57
C ILE A 56 -10.58 16.78 6.83
N THR A 57 -11.02 17.74 7.67
CA THR A 57 -10.37 18.09 8.93
C THR A 57 -11.38 18.16 10.08
N GLY A 58 -10.88 18.27 11.32
CA GLY A 58 -11.69 18.38 12.53
C GLY A 58 -12.03 17.02 13.16
N GLU A 59 -12.82 17.05 14.24
CA GLU A 59 -13.19 15.87 15.05
C GLU A 59 -13.91 14.77 14.24
N ARG A 60 -14.53 15.13 13.12
CA ARG A 60 -15.24 14.21 12.23
C ARG A 60 -14.49 13.91 10.93
N ALA A 61 -13.18 14.17 10.86
CA ALA A 61 -12.39 13.87 9.65
C ALA A 61 -12.64 12.42 9.18
N GLY A 62 -12.94 12.26 7.89
CA GLY A 62 -13.33 11.00 7.26
C GLY A 62 -14.82 10.73 7.21
N ALA A 63 -15.66 11.39 8.03
CA ALA A 63 -17.11 11.20 8.00
C ALA A 63 -17.71 11.67 6.66
N VAL A 64 -18.68 10.91 6.15
CA VAL A 64 -19.34 11.14 4.86
C VAL A 64 -20.86 11.22 5.04
N TYR A 65 -21.48 12.18 4.36
CA TYR A 65 -22.92 12.43 4.39
C TYR A 65 -23.43 12.66 2.97
N GLU A 66 -24.69 12.30 2.70
CA GLU A 66 -25.35 12.65 1.45
C GLU A 66 -25.86 14.09 1.50
N ILE A 67 -25.69 14.83 0.40
CA ILE A 67 -26.15 16.19 0.23
C ILE A 67 -27.61 16.17 -0.23
N ALA A 68 -28.51 16.63 0.63
CA ALA A 68 -29.94 16.77 0.35
C ALA A 68 -30.23 17.93 -0.63
N GLY A 69 -29.34 18.91 -0.67
CA GLY A 69 -29.44 20.09 -1.52
C GLY A 69 -28.37 21.12 -1.13
N ASN A 70 -28.23 22.17 -1.93
CA ASN A 70 -27.34 23.28 -1.61
C ASN A 70 -27.95 24.60 -2.07
N GLY A 71 -27.70 25.65 -1.31
CA GLY A 71 -27.92 27.02 -1.78
C GLY A 71 -26.63 27.63 -2.29
N ASN A 72 -26.66 28.95 -2.50
CA ASN A 72 -25.48 29.67 -2.97
C ASN A 72 -24.34 29.63 -1.94
N THR A 73 -24.65 29.64 -0.65
CA THR A 73 -23.68 29.76 0.45
C THR A 73 -23.84 28.67 1.50
N TYR A 74 -24.55 27.59 1.21
CA TYR A 74 -24.75 26.49 2.15
C TYR A 74 -24.95 25.13 1.49
N ILE A 75 -24.68 24.06 2.25
CA ILE A 75 -24.95 22.66 1.89
C ILE A 75 -25.86 22.07 2.96
N ASP A 76 -26.94 21.43 2.55
CA ASP A 76 -27.82 20.64 3.40
C ASP A 76 -27.51 19.15 3.26
N VAL A 77 -27.46 18.41 4.38
CA VAL A 77 -27.26 16.95 4.41
C VAL A 77 -28.52 16.21 4.83
N THR A 78 -28.72 14.98 4.31
CA THR A 78 -29.96 14.21 4.48
C THR A 78 -30.19 13.68 5.91
N ALA A 79 -29.12 13.46 6.68
CA ALA A 79 -29.21 13.00 8.06
C ALA A 79 -28.70 14.06 9.04
N PRO A 80 -29.43 14.36 10.14
CA PRO A 80 -28.95 15.29 11.15
C PRO A 80 -27.69 14.74 11.81
N ILE A 81 -26.66 15.59 11.86
CA ILE A 81 -25.46 15.27 12.62
C ILE A 81 -25.78 15.54 14.09
N ALA A 82 -26.13 14.49 14.83
CA ALA A 82 -26.40 14.60 16.26
C ALA A 82 -25.19 15.22 16.97
N ALA A 83 -25.44 16.35 17.67
CA ALA A 83 -24.49 17.05 18.53
C ALA A 83 -23.15 17.41 17.87
N TYR A 84 -23.18 18.02 16.68
CA TYR A 84 -21.96 18.53 16.05
C TYR A 84 -22.10 19.95 15.53
N THR A 85 -21.23 20.81 16.05
CA THR A 85 -21.01 22.17 15.58
C THR A 85 -19.57 22.20 15.03
N PRO A 86 -19.37 22.15 13.70
CA PRO A 86 -18.03 22.24 13.12
C PRO A 86 -17.35 23.54 13.56
N PRO A 87 -16.07 23.50 13.98
CA PRO A 87 -15.28 24.71 14.18
C PRO A 87 -15.13 25.51 12.89
N GLU A 88 -14.76 26.79 13.00
CA GLU A 88 -14.74 27.78 11.90
C GLU A 88 -13.85 27.37 10.70
N ASP A 89 -12.95 26.41 10.88
CA ASP A 89 -11.92 26.00 9.92
C ASP A 89 -12.03 24.54 9.44
N VAL A 90 -13.22 23.93 9.54
CA VAL A 90 -13.42 22.58 9.00
C VAL A 90 -13.40 22.61 7.49
N LYS A 91 -12.44 21.88 6.91
CA LYS A 91 -12.39 21.63 5.47
C LYS A 91 -13.36 20.51 5.12
N LEU A 92 -14.20 20.77 4.14
CA LEU A 92 -15.16 19.82 3.58
C LEU A 92 -14.81 19.56 2.12
N ALA A 93 -15.01 18.33 1.67
CA ALA A 93 -14.95 17.97 0.27
C ALA A 93 -16.34 17.59 -0.25
N ILE A 94 -16.69 18.12 -1.43
CA ILE A 94 -17.87 17.65 -2.18
C ILE A 94 -17.39 16.58 -3.18
N LEU A 95 -17.97 15.40 -3.07
CA LEU A 95 -17.67 14.24 -3.88
C LEU A 95 -18.81 13.99 -4.86
N ASN A 96 -18.49 13.88 -6.14
CA ASN A 96 -19.48 13.54 -7.14
C ASN A 96 -19.77 12.03 -7.10
N ALA A 97 -20.93 11.67 -6.57
CA ALA A 97 -21.40 10.28 -6.52
C ALA A 97 -21.63 9.68 -7.93
N ASN A 98 -21.73 10.52 -8.97
CA ASN A 98 -22.01 10.15 -10.35
C ASN A 98 -20.81 10.35 -11.30
N ALA A 99 -19.58 10.53 -10.81
CA ALA A 99 -18.39 10.79 -11.65
C ALA A 99 -17.89 9.56 -12.45
N GLY A 100 -18.79 8.69 -12.90
CA GLY A 100 -18.43 7.46 -13.62
C GLY A 100 -17.77 6.39 -12.74
N ALA A 101 -17.51 6.69 -11.46
CA ALA A 101 -17.23 5.69 -10.45
C ALA A 101 -18.56 5.07 -10.04
N SER A 102 -18.85 3.88 -10.55
CA SER A 102 -19.90 3.04 -10.00
C SER A 102 -19.55 2.77 -8.53
N PHE A 103 -20.20 3.49 -7.61
CA PHE A 103 -20.25 3.08 -6.22
C PHE A 103 -20.98 1.74 -6.20
N VAL A 104 -20.20 0.65 -6.13
CA VAL A 104 -20.77 -0.66 -5.87
C VAL A 104 -21.21 -0.60 -4.43
N ASP A 105 -22.49 -0.34 -4.24
CA ASP A 105 -23.15 -0.52 -2.96
C ASP A 105 -22.81 -1.94 -2.51
N ILE A 106 -22.00 -2.07 -1.43
CA ILE A 106 -21.58 -3.39 -0.91
C ILE A 106 -22.80 -4.22 -0.51
N VAL A 107 -23.98 -3.60 -0.42
CA VAL A 107 -25.26 -4.31 -0.36
C VAL A 107 -25.42 -5.32 -1.51
N LYS A 108 -24.62 -5.30 -2.59
CA LYS A 108 -24.58 -6.35 -3.60
C LYS A 108 -23.16 -6.83 -3.93
N TRP A 109 -22.93 -8.14 -3.80
CA TRP A 109 -21.78 -8.82 -4.39
C TRP A 109 -22.29 -9.82 -5.44
N GLY A 110 -21.81 -9.74 -6.68
CA GLY A 110 -22.22 -10.68 -7.75
C GLY A 110 -23.73 -10.67 -8.05
N ASN A 111 -24.37 -9.49 -8.00
CA ASN A 111 -25.83 -9.30 -8.17
C ASN A 111 -26.74 -9.88 -7.07
N GLN A 112 -26.19 -10.37 -5.96
CA GLN A 112 -26.94 -10.86 -4.80
C GLN A 112 -26.97 -9.81 -3.70
N TYR A 113 -28.15 -9.52 -3.13
CA TYR A 113 -28.28 -8.58 -2.01
C TYR A 113 -27.68 -9.20 -0.71
N LEU A 114 -26.84 -8.47 0.01
CA LEU A 114 -26.22 -8.88 1.28
C LEU A 114 -27.11 -8.61 2.51
N THR A 115 -28.39 -8.25 2.31
CA THR A 115 -29.33 -8.02 3.41
C THR A 115 -29.50 -9.28 4.26
N GLY A 116 -29.03 -9.22 5.52
CA GLY A 116 -29.09 -10.32 6.48
C GLY A 116 -27.93 -11.32 6.40
N ALA A 117 -27.01 -11.17 5.45
CA ALA A 117 -25.80 -11.98 5.40
C ALA A 117 -24.73 -11.34 6.31
N ASP A 118 -24.22 -12.11 7.27
CA ASP A 118 -23.00 -11.73 7.98
C ASP A 118 -21.81 -11.90 7.04
N ILE A 119 -21.30 -10.77 6.54
CA ILE A 119 -20.18 -10.73 5.59
C ILE A 119 -18.83 -10.56 6.30
N THR A 120 -18.80 -10.65 7.63
CA THR A 120 -17.57 -10.52 8.42
C THR A 120 -16.51 -11.51 7.95
N GLN A 121 -16.90 -12.75 7.65
CA GLN A 121 -15.99 -13.75 7.12
C GLN A 121 -15.51 -13.43 5.70
N ASN A 122 -16.35 -12.89 4.84
CA ASN A 122 -15.94 -12.45 3.50
C ASN A 122 -14.91 -11.31 3.57
N ILE A 123 -15.11 -10.36 4.50
CA ILE A 123 -14.16 -9.27 4.75
C ILE A 123 -12.85 -9.81 5.32
N LEU A 124 -12.90 -10.71 6.31
CA LEU A 124 -11.71 -11.36 6.87
C LEU A 124 -10.93 -12.14 5.81
N ASN A 125 -11.63 -12.84 4.90
CA ASN A 125 -10.98 -13.58 3.81
C ASN A 125 -10.31 -12.64 2.79
N LEU A 126 -10.87 -11.44 2.56
CA LEU A 126 -10.21 -10.42 1.73
C LEU A 126 -9.00 -9.82 2.43
N ASP A 127 -9.09 -9.58 3.74
CA ASP A 127 -7.98 -9.07 4.55
C ASP A 127 -6.82 -10.07 4.61
N VAL A 128 -7.11 -11.36 4.77
CA VAL A 128 -6.11 -12.45 4.67
C VAL A 128 -5.51 -12.50 3.26
N ALA A 129 -6.32 -12.49 2.20
CA ALA A 129 -5.81 -12.52 0.84
C ALA A 129 -4.93 -11.31 0.50
N LEU A 130 -5.30 -10.11 0.96
CA LEU A 130 -4.48 -8.89 0.79
C LEU A 130 -3.22 -8.93 1.66
N THR A 131 -3.30 -9.49 2.86
CA THR A 131 -2.14 -9.71 3.74
C THR A 131 -1.21 -10.77 3.17
N GLU A 132 -1.70 -11.78 2.46
CA GLU A 132 -0.88 -12.75 1.74
C GLU A 132 -0.21 -12.10 0.52
N ILE A 133 -0.94 -11.26 -0.24
CA ILE A 133 -0.39 -10.48 -1.36
C ILE A 133 0.67 -9.45 -0.90
N LEU A 134 0.49 -8.82 0.27
CA LEU A 134 1.38 -7.77 0.78
C LEU A 134 2.42 -8.25 1.79
N GLY A 135 2.24 -9.42 2.39
CA GLY A 135 2.97 -9.88 3.59
C GLY A 135 3.85 -11.10 3.38
N ALA A 136 3.73 -11.83 2.26
CA ALA A 136 4.61 -12.96 1.98
C ALA A 136 5.89 -12.49 1.28
N SER A 137 6.69 -11.61 1.92
CA SER A 137 8.10 -11.46 1.55
C SER A 137 8.83 -12.71 2.02
N PRO A 138 9.20 -13.65 1.13
CA PRO A 138 9.79 -14.91 1.57
C PRO A 138 11.15 -14.61 2.21
N ASN A 139 11.33 -15.06 3.45
CA ASN A 139 12.60 -15.02 4.16
C ASN A 139 13.18 -16.44 4.17
N TYR A 140 14.42 -16.60 3.71
CA TYR A 140 15.10 -17.88 3.69
C TYR A 140 16.45 -17.79 4.38
N THR A 141 16.78 -18.77 5.22
CA THR A 141 18.10 -18.89 5.84
C THR A 141 18.94 -19.86 5.02
N LEU A 142 19.97 -19.34 4.36
CA LEU A 142 20.88 -20.10 3.51
C LEU A 142 22.02 -20.74 4.32
N ALA A 143 22.47 -20.04 5.37
CA ALA A 143 23.44 -20.53 6.33
C ALA A 143 23.19 -19.89 7.70
N ASP A 144 23.37 -20.65 8.79
CA ASP A 144 23.23 -20.14 10.16
C ASP A 144 24.48 -20.36 11.02
N ASN A 145 25.42 -19.41 10.92
CA ASN A 145 26.67 -19.41 11.69
C ASN A 145 27.46 -20.72 11.51
N GLU A 146 27.69 -21.08 10.26
CA GLU A 146 28.33 -22.34 9.87
C GLU A 146 29.38 -22.13 8.76
N ASP A 147 30.23 -23.12 8.55
CA ASP A 147 31.20 -23.17 7.46
C ASP A 147 30.49 -23.36 6.11
N ILE A 148 30.80 -22.47 5.16
CA ILE A 148 30.24 -22.49 3.79
C ILE A 148 31.32 -22.73 2.72
N SER A 149 32.51 -23.20 3.09
CA SER A 149 33.62 -23.47 2.16
C SER A 149 33.32 -24.57 1.14
N ALA A 150 32.43 -25.50 1.48
CA ALA A 150 31.91 -26.51 0.56
C ALA A 150 30.78 -25.99 -0.36
N GLY A 151 30.38 -24.72 -0.22
CA GLY A 151 29.25 -24.12 -0.92
C GLY A 151 27.90 -24.40 -0.25
N LYS A 152 27.02 -23.39 -0.25
CA LYS A 152 25.60 -23.49 0.11
C LYS A 152 24.76 -22.98 -1.04
N ALA A 153 23.75 -23.74 -1.44
CA ALA A 153 22.88 -23.37 -2.55
C ALA A 153 21.41 -23.37 -2.12
N PHE A 154 20.64 -22.48 -2.74
CA PHE A 154 19.19 -22.43 -2.62
C PHE A 154 18.58 -22.28 -4.01
N THR A 155 17.52 -23.05 -4.24
CA THR A 155 16.71 -22.97 -5.45
C THR A 155 15.30 -22.56 -5.04
N ALA A 156 14.82 -21.46 -5.58
CA ALA A 156 13.46 -21.00 -5.41
C ALA A 156 12.45 -22.01 -5.99
N SER A 157 11.30 -22.18 -5.34
CA SER A 157 10.18 -22.89 -5.93
C SER A 157 9.61 -22.11 -7.13
N GLU A 158 9.00 -22.81 -8.08
CA GLU A 158 8.46 -22.22 -9.33
C GLU A 158 7.38 -21.14 -9.09
N GLU A 159 6.79 -21.13 -7.90
CA GLU A 159 5.77 -20.18 -7.47
C GLU A 159 6.31 -18.75 -7.30
N TYR A 160 7.62 -18.59 -7.09
CA TYR A 160 8.23 -17.28 -6.84
C TYR A 160 9.26 -16.96 -7.92
N GLN A 161 9.00 -15.94 -8.74
CA GLN A 161 10.06 -15.26 -9.47
C GLN A 161 10.76 -14.30 -8.51
N TRP A 162 11.87 -14.73 -7.92
CA TRP A 162 12.64 -13.89 -7.00
C TRP A 162 13.29 -12.75 -7.80
N ARG A 163 12.81 -11.53 -7.55
CA ARG A 163 13.34 -10.26 -8.08
C ARG A 163 13.54 -9.32 -6.90
N ASN A 164 14.46 -8.37 -7.03
CA ASN A 164 14.68 -7.33 -6.01
C ASN A 164 14.86 -7.92 -4.60
N THR A 165 15.77 -8.90 -4.49
CA THR A 165 16.00 -9.63 -3.24
C THR A 165 17.24 -9.11 -2.56
N SER A 166 17.24 -9.06 -1.23
CA SER A 166 18.43 -8.69 -0.45
C SER A 166 19.04 -9.94 0.20
N LEU A 167 20.36 -10.11 0.02
CA LEU A 167 21.16 -11.10 0.72
C LEU A 167 21.88 -10.42 1.90
N TYR A 168 21.52 -10.81 3.12
CA TYR A 168 22.12 -10.34 4.36
C TYR A 168 23.20 -11.32 4.80
N LEU A 169 24.42 -10.82 4.98
CA LEU A 169 25.59 -11.61 5.36
C LEU A 169 26.16 -11.12 6.68
N ARG A 170 26.62 -12.07 7.50
CA ARG A 170 27.44 -11.82 8.68
C ARG A 170 28.55 -12.87 8.76
N THR A 171 29.78 -12.45 8.95
CA THR A 171 30.97 -13.31 9.06
C THR A 171 31.57 -13.22 10.46
N THR A 172 32.16 -14.30 10.95
CA THR A 172 32.86 -14.32 12.26
C THR A 172 34.35 -14.02 12.18
N GLY A 173 34.90 -13.92 10.96
CA GLY A 173 36.32 -13.70 10.69
C GLY A 173 36.54 -13.21 9.27
N ALA A 174 37.82 -13.10 8.89
CA ALA A 174 38.20 -12.71 7.54
C ALA A 174 37.88 -13.83 6.54
N ILE A 175 37.13 -13.53 5.48
CA ILE A 175 36.69 -14.49 4.48
C ILE A 175 36.28 -13.76 3.20
N ASP A 176 36.51 -14.39 2.05
CA ASP A 176 35.95 -13.95 0.77
C ASP A 176 34.77 -14.86 0.44
N ILE A 177 33.64 -14.27 0.08
CA ILE A 177 32.42 -15.00 -0.26
C ILE A 177 32.14 -14.83 -1.75
N SER A 178 32.31 -15.89 -2.52
CA SER A 178 31.87 -15.94 -3.91
C SER A 178 30.36 -16.09 -3.98
N LEU A 179 29.72 -15.31 -4.86
CA LEU A 179 28.30 -15.36 -5.15
C LEU A 179 28.09 -15.85 -6.57
N GLU A 180 27.22 -16.84 -6.76
CA GLU A 180 26.87 -17.33 -8.08
C GLU A 180 25.34 -17.45 -8.20
N PHE A 181 24.80 -17.05 -9.35
CA PHE A 181 23.37 -17.02 -9.60
C PHE A 181 23.02 -17.79 -10.87
N ALA A 182 21.93 -18.55 -10.83
CA ALA A 182 21.37 -19.23 -11.99
C ALA A 182 19.97 -18.66 -12.31
N PRO A 183 19.82 -17.89 -13.41
CA PRO A 183 18.52 -17.35 -13.83
C PRO A 183 17.44 -18.42 -14.00
N GLU A 184 17.83 -19.57 -14.58
CA GLU A 184 16.92 -20.70 -14.89
C GLU A 184 17.17 -21.92 -13.98
N GLY A 185 18.07 -21.82 -13.00
CA GLY A 185 18.32 -22.83 -11.97
C GLY A 185 19.36 -23.90 -12.31
N SER A 186 19.96 -23.89 -13.50
CA SER A 186 21.02 -24.84 -13.91
C SER A 186 22.39 -24.18 -14.06
N ASP A 187 22.48 -23.13 -14.88
CA ASP A 187 23.74 -22.49 -15.25
C ASP A 187 24.04 -21.34 -14.30
N PHE A 188 25.12 -21.48 -13.53
CA PHE A 188 25.56 -20.50 -12.54
C PHE A 188 26.53 -19.49 -13.17
N TYR A 189 26.30 -18.22 -12.86
CA TYR A 189 27.11 -17.09 -13.29
C TYR A 189 27.53 -16.27 -12.07
N GLU A 190 28.80 -15.88 -12.04
CA GLU A 190 29.37 -15.01 -11.02
C GLU A 190 29.26 -13.54 -11.48
N PRO A 191 28.66 -12.64 -10.69
CA PRO A 191 28.60 -11.22 -11.01
C PRO A 191 29.95 -10.53 -10.74
N GLU A 192 30.17 -9.36 -11.33
CA GLU A 192 31.43 -8.61 -11.20
C GLU A 192 31.72 -8.17 -9.76
N GLU A 193 30.67 -7.97 -8.96
CA GLU A 193 30.75 -7.59 -7.55
C GLU A 193 31.20 -8.75 -6.64
N SER A 194 31.36 -9.96 -7.17
CA SER A 194 31.87 -11.14 -6.48
C SER A 194 33.39 -11.32 -6.71
N PRO A 195 34.17 -11.75 -5.71
CA PRO A 195 33.74 -12.11 -4.36
C PRO A 195 33.53 -10.90 -3.44
N LEU A 196 32.64 -11.06 -2.46
CA LEU A 196 32.51 -10.12 -1.34
C LEU A 196 33.60 -10.37 -0.31
N VAL A 197 34.51 -9.41 -0.17
CA VAL A 197 35.70 -9.51 0.69
C VAL A 197 35.42 -8.98 2.10
N PHE A 198 35.68 -9.80 3.11
CA PHE A 198 35.65 -9.41 4.53
C PHE A 198 37.06 -9.55 5.11
N SER A 199 37.70 -8.44 5.47
CA SER A 199 39.05 -8.45 6.07
C SER A 199 39.06 -8.81 7.56
N THR A 200 37.90 -8.76 8.22
CA THR A 200 37.64 -9.15 9.61
C THR A 200 36.20 -9.64 9.73
N ALA A 201 35.77 -10.03 10.94
CA ALA A 201 34.35 -10.23 11.23
C ALA A 201 33.53 -8.98 10.86
N GLY A 202 32.37 -9.15 10.23
CA GLY A 202 31.57 -8.03 9.74
C GLY A 202 30.21 -8.43 9.18
N THR A 203 29.47 -7.45 8.69
CA THR A 203 28.17 -7.63 8.05
C THR A 203 28.13 -6.89 6.72
N ASN A 204 27.41 -7.45 5.74
CA ASN A 204 27.16 -6.79 4.46
C ASN A 204 25.73 -7.12 3.98
N ILE A 205 25.18 -6.24 3.14
CA ILE A 205 23.91 -6.46 2.45
C ILE A 205 24.19 -6.35 0.96
N TYR A 206 23.87 -7.39 0.21
CA TYR A 206 23.98 -7.42 -1.24
C TYR A 206 22.59 -7.37 -1.86
N GLU A 207 22.33 -6.34 -2.68
CA GLU A 207 21.06 -6.17 -3.38
C GLU A 207 21.12 -6.86 -4.74
N ILE A 208 20.18 -7.78 -4.97
CA ILE A 208 20.07 -8.55 -6.20
C ILE A 208 18.92 -7.97 -7.01
N ASN A 209 19.27 -7.14 -7.99
CA ASN A 209 18.32 -6.37 -8.81
C ASN A 209 18.01 -7.05 -10.16
N PHE A 210 18.32 -8.34 -10.28
CA PHE A 210 18.01 -9.17 -11.44
C PHE A 210 17.24 -10.42 -11.02
N ALA A 211 16.58 -11.07 -11.99
CA ALA A 211 15.83 -12.29 -11.74
C ALA A 211 16.78 -13.49 -11.59
N TRP A 212 16.54 -14.33 -10.60
CA TRP A 212 17.30 -15.56 -10.37
C TRP A 212 16.38 -16.68 -9.87
N LYS A 213 16.72 -17.93 -10.20
CA LYS A 213 16.03 -19.13 -9.71
C LYS A 213 16.86 -19.93 -8.72
N ALA A 214 18.18 -19.92 -8.85
CA ALA A 214 19.07 -20.47 -7.84
C ALA A 214 20.20 -19.50 -7.50
N ILE A 215 20.67 -19.58 -6.27
CA ILE A 215 21.84 -18.86 -5.75
C ILE A 215 22.75 -19.86 -5.05
N ARG A 216 24.06 -19.69 -5.22
CA ARG A 216 25.10 -20.41 -4.49
C ARG A 216 26.06 -19.40 -3.86
N ILE A 217 26.43 -19.65 -2.61
CA ILE A 217 27.46 -18.91 -1.89
C ILE A 217 28.58 -19.87 -1.47
N THR A 218 29.84 -19.45 -1.63
CA THR A 218 31.01 -20.25 -1.27
C THR A 218 32.03 -19.41 -0.53
N GLY A 219 32.47 -19.88 0.63
CA GLY A 219 33.49 -19.19 1.43
C GLY A 219 34.91 -19.62 1.04
N SER A 220 35.87 -18.70 1.04
CA SER A 220 37.28 -19.01 0.74
C SER A 220 38.01 -19.79 1.85
N ASN A 221 37.42 -19.88 3.05
CA ASN A 221 37.93 -20.63 4.20
C ASN A 221 36.77 -21.06 5.12
N SER A 222 37.09 -21.66 6.26
CA SER A 222 36.12 -22.24 7.21
C SER A 222 35.56 -21.26 8.26
N SER A 223 35.76 -19.94 8.11
CA SER A 223 35.14 -18.97 8.99
C SER A 223 33.61 -19.04 8.86
N ASN A 224 32.91 -19.06 9.99
CA ASN A 224 31.47 -19.20 10.01
C ASN A 224 30.76 -17.99 9.39
N VAL A 225 29.69 -18.26 8.65
CA VAL A 225 28.84 -17.27 8.00
C VAL A 225 27.37 -17.48 8.39
N THR A 226 26.65 -16.39 8.65
CA THR A 226 25.18 -16.35 8.62
C THR A 226 24.76 -15.68 7.32
N ALA A 227 23.89 -16.32 6.54
CA ALA A 227 23.38 -15.82 5.27
C ALA A 227 21.85 -15.94 5.21
N LYS A 228 21.16 -14.82 4.97
CA LYS A 228 19.70 -14.76 4.87
C LYS A 228 19.27 -14.04 3.61
N LEU A 229 18.33 -14.63 2.87
CA LEU A 229 17.69 -14.04 1.71
C LEU A 229 16.33 -13.48 2.12
N LYS A 230 16.02 -12.29 1.63
CA LYS A 230 14.71 -11.68 1.75
C LYS A 230 14.22 -11.24 0.38
N GLY A 231 13.11 -11.80 -0.08
CA GLY A 231 12.45 -11.35 -1.30
C GLY A 231 11.53 -10.17 -1.02
N LEU A 232 11.48 -9.24 -1.97
CA LEU A 232 10.38 -8.29 -2.10
C LEU A 232 9.53 -8.81 -3.27
N THR A 233 8.39 -9.42 -2.97
CA THR A 233 7.39 -9.84 -3.97
C THR A 233 6.68 -8.64 -4.55
#